data_AF-A0AA51CAN4-F1
#
_entry.id   AF-A0AA51CAN4-F1
#
_cell.length_a   1.000
_cell.length_b   1.000
_cell.length_c   1.000
_cell.angle_alpha   90.00
_cell.angle_beta   90.00
_cell.angle_gamma   90.00
#
_symmetry.space_group_name_H-M   'P 1'
#
loop_
_entity.id
_entity.type
_entity.pdbx_description
1 polymer ?
#
loop_
_entity_poly.entity_id
_entity_poly.type
_entity_poly.pdbx_seq_one_letter_code
_entity_poly.pdbx_strand_id
1 'polypeptide(L)'
;MNQCLMRKVVGKSRMIREKILLLLTLTMIICLGPLALAAQKGKDGEVYYECVMIHSGDTLWKIAEKYKDEEQKIEHMISEIMKINGMRSGNIRSGESIIVPTRK
;
A
#
# COMPACT_ATOMS: atom_id res chain seq x y z
N MET A 1 1.42 5.04 -79.10
CA MET A 1 2.16 5.82 -78.08
C MET A 1 1.34 5.77 -76.79
N ASN A 2 2.01 5.55 -75.65
CA ASN A 2 1.52 5.57 -74.25
C ASN A 2 1.34 4.19 -73.59
N GLN A 3 2.45 3.66 -73.06
CA GLN A 3 2.45 2.81 -71.86
C GLN A 3 2.63 3.73 -70.65
N CYS A 4 1.76 3.66 -69.63
CA CYS A 4 1.98 4.33 -68.36
C CYS A 4 2.05 3.27 -67.24
N LEU A 5 3.11 3.38 -66.43
CA LEU A 5 3.66 2.34 -65.58
C LEU A 5 2.77 1.95 -64.37
N MET A 6 2.72 0.65 -64.11
CA MET A 6 2.36 0.10 -62.79
C MET A 6 3.51 0.35 -61.79
N ARG A 7 3.27 1.14 -60.74
CA ARG A 7 4.20 1.32 -59.61
C ARG A 7 3.99 0.23 -58.57
N LYS A 8 5.05 -0.53 -58.26
CA LYS A 8 5.09 -1.57 -57.21
C LYS A 8 4.79 -0.98 -55.82
N VAL A 9 3.73 -1.47 -55.18
CA VAL A 9 3.47 -1.31 -53.74
C VAL A 9 4.21 -2.42 -52.98
N VAL A 10 5.54 -2.37 -52.95
CA VAL A 10 6.36 -3.34 -52.20
C VAL A 10 7.32 -2.55 -51.31
N GLY A 11 6.92 -2.31 -50.06
CA GLY A 11 7.75 -1.60 -49.08
C GLY A 11 7.00 -1.08 -47.85
N LYS A 12 5.69 -0.82 -47.97
CA LYS A 12 4.89 -0.26 -46.87
C LYS A 12 4.58 -1.29 -45.78
N SER A 13 4.42 -2.57 -46.15
CA SER A 13 4.08 -3.66 -45.23
C SER A 13 5.23 -4.06 -44.29
N ARG A 14 6.51 -3.89 -44.69
CA ARG A 14 7.67 -4.22 -43.84
C ARG A 14 7.79 -3.25 -42.66
N MET A 15 7.64 -1.95 -42.92
CA MET A 15 7.64 -0.90 -41.88
C MET A 15 6.41 -0.97 -40.96
N ILE A 16 5.24 -1.34 -41.51
CA ILE A 16 4.02 -1.54 -40.71
C ILE A 16 4.18 -2.76 -39.79
N ARG A 17 4.76 -3.87 -40.28
CA ARG A 17 5.01 -5.07 -39.47
C ARG A 17 5.97 -4.82 -38.31
N GLU A 18 7.06 -4.07 -38.54
CA GLU A 18 8.00 -3.69 -37.48
C GLU A 18 7.35 -2.81 -36.42
N LYS A 19 6.53 -1.83 -36.83
CA LYS A 19 5.77 -0.99 -35.89
C LYS A 19 4.69 -1.76 -35.11
N ILE A 20 4.06 -2.76 -35.73
CA ILE A 20 3.09 -3.64 -35.05
C ILE A 20 3.79 -4.52 -34.01
N LEU A 21 4.95 -5.09 -34.36
CA LEU A 21 5.74 -5.89 -33.43
C LEU A 21 6.22 -5.06 -32.23
N LEU A 22 6.69 -3.82 -32.46
CA LEU A 22 7.07 -2.89 -31.39
C LEU A 22 5.88 -2.48 -30.51
N LEU A 23 4.68 -2.33 -31.09
CA LEU A 23 3.47 -2.01 -30.32
C LEU A 23 3.04 -3.20 -29.44
N LEU A 24 3.11 -4.42 -29.96
CA LEU A 24 2.75 -5.64 -29.23
C LEU A 24 3.69 -5.89 -28.03
N THR A 25 5.00 -5.71 -28.20
CA THR A 25 5.95 -5.86 -27.08
C THR A 25 5.73 -4.79 -26.00
N LEU A 26 5.44 -3.55 -26.40
CA LEU A 26 5.11 -2.47 -25.47
C LEU A 26 3.84 -2.77 -24.67
N THR A 27 2.78 -3.30 -25.31
CA THR A 27 1.54 -3.68 -24.61
C THR A 27 1.74 -4.82 -23.62
N MET A 28 2.62 -5.77 -23.91
CA MET A 28 2.88 -6.92 -23.03
C MET A 28 3.58 -6.49 -21.74
N ILE A 29 4.52 -5.55 -21.83
CA ILE A 29 5.20 -4.94 -20.67
C ILE A 29 4.21 -4.17 -19.78
N ILE A 30 3.28 -3.42 -20.40
CA ILE A 30 2.28 -2.63 -19.68
C ILE A 30 1.21 -3.51 -19.00
N CYS A 31 0.85 -4.66 -19.59
CA CYS A 31 -0.17 -5.55 -19.02
C CYS A 31 0.37 -6.48 -17.91
N LEU A 32 1.66 -6.82 -17.90
CA LEU A 32 2.25 -7.72 -16.89
C LEU A 32 2.73 -7.01 -15.62
N GLY A 33 3.13 -5.73 -15.72
CA GLY A 33 3.60 -4.94 -14.57
C GLY A 33 2.56 -4.72 -13.44
N PRO A 34 1.26 -4.45 -13.76
CA PRO A 34 0.27 -4.12 -12.74
C PRO A 34 -0.19 -5.28 -11.84
N LEU A 35 0.00 -6.55 -12.24
CA LEU A 35 -0.45 -7.70 -11.43
C LEU A 35 0.34 -7.86 -10.12
N ALA A 36 1.62 -7.48 -10.10
CA ALA A 36 2.46 -7.62 -8.92
C ALA A 36 2.12 -6.60 -7.81
N LEU A 37 1.53 -5.46 -8.17
CA LEU A 37 1.17 -4.39 -7.22
C LEU A 37 -0.21 -4.60 -6.58
N ALA A 38 -1.12 -5.32 -7.25
CA ALA A 38 -2.45 -5.60 -6.72
C ALA A 38 -2.44 -6.59 -5.53
N ALA A 39 -1.39 -7.41 -5.39
CA ALA A 39 -1.26 -8.41 -4.33
C ALA A 39 -0.79 -7.83 -2.99
N GLN A 40 -0.35 -6.56 -2.94
CA GLN A 40 0.08 -5.89 -1.70
C GLN A 40 -0.99 -4.97 -1.11
N LYS A 41 -2.27 -5.25 -1.36
CA LYS A 41 -3.32 -4.67 -0.53
C LYS A 41 -3.36 -5.46 0.78
N GLY A 42 -2.47 -5.06 1.70
CA GLY A 42 -2.52 -5.50 3.08
C GLY A 42 -3.94 -5.34 3.61
N LYS A 43 -4.34 -6.22 4.53
CA LYS A 43 -5.59 -6.09 5.29
C LYS A 43 -5.52 -4.78 6.09
N ASP A 44 -5.79 -3.65 5.44
CA ASP A 44 -6.19 -2.43 6.14
C ASP A 44 -7.61 -2.71 6.64
N GLY A 45 -7.68 -3.44 7.75
CA GLY A 45 -8.85 -3.43 8.61
C GLY A 45 -9.12 -1.98 9.00
N GLU A 46 -10.39 -1.60 9.06
CA GLU A 46 -10.75 -0.26 9.48
C GLU A 46 -10.15 0.03 10.86
N VAL A 47 -9.31 1.05 10.93
CA VAL A 47 -8.68 1.47 12.18
C VAL A 47 -9.59 2.47 12.87
N TYR A 48 -10.04 2.11 14.07
CA TYR A 48 -10.80 2.96 14.97
C TYR A 48 -9.88 3.50 16.06
N TYR A 49 -10.34 4.53 16.76
CA TYR A 49 -9.60 5.14 17.87
C TYR A 49 -10.49 5.22 19.11
N GLU A 50 -9.96 4.75 20.23
CA GLU A 50 -10.62 4.78 21.53
C GLU A 50 -9.83 5.68 22.49
N CYS A 51 -10.54 6.48 23.30
CA CYS A 51 -9.93 7.27 24.36
C CYS A 51 -9.97 6.47 25.67
N VAL A 52 -8.81 6.12 26.20
CA VAL A 52 -8.65 5.29 27.39
C VAL A 52 -8.13 6.14 28.55
N MET A 53 -8.85 6.13 29.67
CA MET A 53 -8.41 6.78 30.90
C MET A 53 -7.46 5.87 31.69
N ILE A 54 -6.31 6.42 32.09
CA ILE A 54 -5.26 5.71 32.81
C ILE A 54 -5.56 5.66 34.30
N HIS A 55 -5.49 4.46 34.86
CA HIS A 55 -5.68 4.21 36.30
C HIS A 55 -4.34 3.85 36.97
N SER A 56 -4.31 3.95 38.30
CA SER A 56 -3.15 3.56 39.09
C SER A 56 -2.81 2.08 38.88
N GLY A 57 -1.57 1.80 38.47
CA GLY A 57 -1.09 0.43 38.19
C GLY A 57 -1.16 0.02 36.72
N ASP A 58 -1.75 0.86 35.87
CA ASP A 58 -1.68 0.69 34.42
C ASP A 58 -0.27 0.97 33.91
N THR A 59 0.11 0.23 32.88
CA THR A 59 1.33 0.49 32.13
C THR A 59 0.99 0.53 30.66
N LEU A 60 1.76 1.31 29.89
CA LEU A 60 1.57 1.39 28.45
C LEU A 60 1.69 0.01 27.79
N TRP A 61 2.53 -0.86 28.38
CA TRP A 61 2.67 -2.25 27.96
C TRP A 61 1.38 -3.05 28.10
N LYS A 62 0.73 -3.04 29.26
CA LYS A 62 -0.54 -3.77 29.49
C LYS A 62 -1.66 -3.26 28.57
N ILE A 63 -1.68 -1.95 28.32
CA ILE A 63 -2.65 -1.34 27.42
C ILE A 63 -2.37 -1.81 25.98
N ALA A 64 -1.12 -1.73 25.51
CA ALA A 64 -0.75 -2.22 24.19
C ALA A 64 -1.03 -3.72 24.01
N GLU A 65 -0.75 -4.54 25.03
CA GLU A 65 -1.05 -5.97 25.03
C GLU A 65 -2.55 -6.27 24.90
N LYS A 66 -3.40 -5.43 25.50
CA LYS A 66 -4.86 -5.58 25.43
C LYS A 66 -5.43 -5.23 24.05
N TYR A 67 -4.87 -4.23 23.37
CA TYR A 67 -5.44 -3.68 22.14
C TYR A 67 -4.72 -4.10 20.86
N LYS A 68 -3.56 -4.78 20.94
CA LYS A 68 -2.82 -5.28 19.77
C LYS A 68 -3.65 -6.28 18.97
N ASP A 69 -3.40 -6.34 17.67
CA ASP A 69 -3.89 -7.45 16.86
C ASP A 69 -3.16 -8.75 17.22
N GLU A 70 -3.77 -9.91 16.91
CA GLU A 70 -3.19 -11.23 17.21
C GLU A 70 -1.77 -11.37 16.63
N GLU A 71 -1.59 -10.93 15.38
CA GLU A 71 -0.33 -10.99 14.65
C GLU A 71 0.61 -9.80 14.94
N GLN A 72 0.12 -8.75 15.62
CA GLN A 72 0.91 -7.56 15.92
C GLN A 72 1.78 -7.78 17.17
N LYS A 73 3.06 -7.40 17.03
CA LYS A 73 4.01 -7.30 18.14
C LYS A 73 3.65 -6.14 19.07
N ILE A 74 3.79 -6.34 20.39
CA ILE A 74 3.43 -5.34 21.40
C ILE A 74 4.20 -4.04 21.19
N GLU A 75 5.48 -4.10 20.83
CA GLU A 75 6.33 -2.93 20.62
C GLU A 75 5.84 -2.03 19.47
N HIS A 76 5.24 -2.64 18.44
CA HIS A 76 4.66 -1.89 17.34
C HIS A 76 3.39 -1.15 17.81
N MET A 77 2.56 -1.79 18.62
CA MET A 77 1.37 -1.16 19.20
C MET A 77 1.76 -0.02 20.16
N ILE A 78 2.77 -0.21 21.00
CA ILE A 78 3.31 0.85 21.87
C ILE A 78 3.77 2.05 21.02
N SER A 79 4.52 1.80 19.94
CA SER A 79 5.00 2.85 19.04
C SER A 79 3.85 3.60 18.37
N GLU A 80 2.81 2.90 17.92
CA GLU A 80 1.61 3.52 17.35
C GLU A 80 0.88 4.41 18.37
N ILE A 81 0.62 3.89 19.59
CA ILE A 81 0.00 4.66 20.67
C ILE A 81 0.83 5.92 20.97
N MET A 82 2.14 5.78 21.11
CA MET A 82 3.03 6.92 21.39
C MET A 82 2.99 7.95 20.26
N LYS A 83 3.01 7.51 19.00
CA LYS A 83 2.96 8.39 17.84
C LYS A 83 1.65 9.16 17.76
N ILE A 84 0.51 8.51 17.98
CA ILE A 84 -0.82 9.13 17.94
C ILE A 84 -0.96 10.18 19.05
N ASN A 85 -0.41 9.91 20.24
CA ASN A 85 -0.48 10.81 21.38
C ASN A 85 0.68 11.83 21.46
N GLY A 86 1.59 11.84 20.47
CA GLY A 86 2.76 12.74 20.47
C GLY A 86 3.73 12.50 21.65
N MET A 87 3.75 11.30 22.21
CA MET A 87 4.53 10.95 23.39
C MET A 87 6.00 10.72 23.01
N ARG A 88 6.91 11.31 23.79
CA ARG A 88 8.37 11.10 23.65
C ARG A 88 8.89 9.91 24.45
N SER A 89 8.15 9.49 25.48
CA SER A 89 8.46 8.34 26.33
C SER A 89 7.19 7.55 26.63
N GLY A 90 7.32 6.27 26.94
CA GLY A 90 6.18 5.41 27.28
C GLY A 90 5.65 5.59 28.71
N ASN A 91 5.93 6.74 29.34
CA ASN A 91 5.53 7.00 30.71
C ASN A 91 4.11 7.58 30.73
N ILE A 92 3.22 6.93 31.47
CA ILE A 92 1.81 7.34 31.61
C ILE A 92 1.49 7.57 33.09
N ARG A 93 0.53 8.46 33.37
CA ARG A 93 0.14 8.81 34.74
C ARG A 93 -1.36 8.61 34.93
N SER A 94 -1.75 8.18 36.14
CA SER A 94 -3.17 8.04 36.45
C SER A 94 -3.90 9.38 36.33
N GLY A 95 -5.12 9.33 35.78
CA GLY A 95 -5.94 10.49 35.47
C GLY A 95 -5.70 11.07 34.08
N GLU A 96 -4.64 10.65 33.38
CA GLU A 96 -4.45 11.00 31.96
C GLU A 96 -5.39 10.19 31.09
N SER A 97 -5.69 10.71 29.90
CA SER A 97 -6.40 9.98 28.86
C SER A 97 -5.53 9.90 27.62
N ILE A 98 -5.41 8.71 27.04
CA ILE A 98 -4.62 8.45 25.84
C ILE A 98 -5.51 7.87 24.75
N ILE A 99 -5.14 8.13 23.50
CA ILE A 99 -5.81 7.58 22.32
C ILE A 99 -5.14 6.26 21.94
N VAL A 100 -5.92 5.20 21.80
CA VAL A 100 -5.44 3.86 21.44
C VAL A 100 -6.10 3.43 20.11
N PRO A 101 -5.32 2.99 19.12
CA PRO A 101 -5.89 2.44 17.89
C PRO A 101 -6.49 1.04 18.17
N THR A 102 -7.62 0.74 17.55
CA THR A 102 -8.26 -0.59 17.61
C THR A 102 -8.70 -1.00 16.21
N ARG A 103 -8.44 -2.26 15.83
CA ARG A 103 -8.89 -2.82 14.55
C ARG A 103 -9.98 -3.83 14.84
N LYS A 104 -11.07 -3.76 14.07
CA LYS A 104 -12.18 -4.72 14.13
C LYS A 104 -12.13 -5.67 12.96
#